data_AF-A0A2P8NF95-F1
#
_entry.id   AF-A0A2P8NF95-F1
#
_cell.length_a   1.000
_cell.length_b   1.000
_cell.length_c   1.000
_cell.angle_alpha   90.00
_cell.angle_beta   90.00
_cell.angle_gamma   90.00
#
_symmetry.space_group_name_H-M   'P 1'
#
loop_
_entity.id
_entity.type
_entity.pdbx_description
1 polymer ?
#
loop_
_entity_poly.entity_id
_entity_poly.type
_entity_poly.pdbx_seq_one_letter_code
_entity_poly.pdbx_strand_id
1 'polypeptide(L)'
;MPAIHPLSRSAMRATVAAFAALIINTVPASAQSGFVGNVNDPVTGWRCVTPFCDTIRMPRTDCLCQKLNPTEKSLSRLRLQCVPPRRDPQNACALPRGFGG
;
A
#
# COMPACT_ATOMS: atom_id res chain seq x y z
N MET A 1 19.14 -71.18 37.88
CA MET A 1 18.28 -70.96 39.06
C MET A 1 18.56 -69.55 39.59
N PRO A 2 17.53 -68.82 40.06
CA PRO A 2 17.40 -67.35 40.01
C PRO A 2 17.74 -66.63 41.34
N ALA A 3 17.88 -65.30 41.31
CA ALA A 3 17.49 -64.33 42.37
C ALA A 3 17.93 -62.90 41.92
N ILE A 4 17.05 -62.06 41.36
CA ILE A 4 16.05 -61.15 41.98
C ILE A 4 16.67 -59.90 42.64
N HIS A 5 16.22 -58.75 42.13
CA HIS A 5 16.50 -57.32 42.41
C HIS A 5 16.22 -56.92 43.89
N PRO A 6 16.65 -55.73 44.38
CA PRO A 6 15.80 -54.53 44.24
C PRO A 6 16.51 -53.14 44.16
N LEU A 7 15.92 -52.29 43.31
CA LEU A 7 15.54 -50.88 43.52
C LEU A 7 16.46 -49.91 44.29
N SER A 8 16.86 -48.83 43.61
CA SER A 8 16.83 -47.46 44.16
C SER A 8 16.73 -46.48 42.99
N ARG A 9 15.53 -46.03 42.63
CA ARG A 9 14.87 -44.78 43.08
C ARG A 9 15.64 -43.49 42.76
N SER A 10 14.88 -42.60 42.13
CA SER A 10 15.05 -41.15 42.05
C SER A 10 15.91 -40.68 40.86
N ALA A 11 15.28 -40.39 39.74
CA ALA A 11 14.60 -39.11 39.46
C ALA A 11 15.60 -38.01 39.14
N MET A 12 15.72 -37.67 37.86
CA MET A 12 15.68 -36.25 37.49
C MET A 12 15.28 -36.09 36.03
N ARG A 13 14.26 -35.26 35.88
CA ARG A 13 13.70 -34.74 34.64
C ARG A 13 14.79 -33.97 33.89
N ALA A 14 14.92 -34.21 32.59
CA ALA A 14 15.48 -33.24 31.66
C ALA A 14 14.50 -33.10 30.50
N THR A 15 13.52 -32.21 30.69
CA THR A 15 12.68 -31.67 29.63
C THR A 15 13.58 -30.95 28.63
N VAL A 16 13.86 -31.58 27.50
CA VAL A 16 14.52 -30.91 26.37
C VAL A 16 13.47 -30.03 25.70
N ALA A 17 13.64 -28.72 25.87
CA ALA A 17 12.86 -27.68 25.22
C ALA A 17 12.98 -27.81 23.69
N ALA A 18 11.89 -28.22 23.04
CA ALA A 18 11.74 -28.04 21.61
C ALA A 18 11.29 -26.59 21.37
N PHE A 19 12.23 -25.74 20.96
CA PHE A 19 11.96 -24.39 20.50
C PHE A 19 11.09 -24.47 19.24
N ALA A 20 9.79 -24.24 19.40
CA ALA A 20 8.89 -24.03 18.28
C ALA A 20 9.30 -22.72 17.60
N ALA A 21 9.91 -22.85 16.43
CA ALA A 21 10.19 -21.74 15.52
C ALA A 21 8.87 -21.06 15.17
N LEU A 22 8.57 -19.94 15.83
CA LEU A 22 7.53 -19.03 15.38
C LEU A 22 7.99 -18.45 14.05
N ILE A 23 7.34 -18.91 12.99
CA ILE A 23 7.36 -18.33 11.67
C ILE A 23 6.93 -16.87 11.83
N ILE A 24 7.90 -15.97 11.72
CA ILE A 24 7.64 -14.54 11.63
C ILE A 24 6.93 -14.35 10.30
N ASN A 25 5.60 -14.25 10.35
CA ASN A 25 4.79 -13.75 9.25
C ASN A 25 5.15 -12.27 9.07
N THR A 26 6.22 -12.01 8.33
CA THR A 26 6.53 -10.69 7.81
C THR A 26 5.47 -10.36 6.77
N VAL A 27 4.34 -9.82 7.23
CA VAL A 27 3.43 -9.08 6.35
C VAL A 27 4.29 -8.02 5.67
N PRO A 28 4.41 -8.00 4.33
CA PRO A 28 5.08 -6.90 3.68
C PRO A 28 4.25 -5.66 3.98
N ALA A 29 4.74 -4.82 4.90
CA ALA A 29 4.29 -3.46 5.02
C ALA A 29 4.62 -2.81 3.68
N SER A 30 3.63 -2.70 2.80
CA SER A 30 3.70 -1.86 1.62
C SER A 30 3.64 -0.40 2.08
N ALA A 31 4.71 0.05 2.73
CA ALA A 31 5.03 1.45 2.84
C ALA A 31 5.42 1.89 1.43
N GLN A 32 4.46 2.46 0.71
CA GLN A 32 4.74 3.20 -0.52
C GLN A 32 5.54 4.44 -0.08
N SER A 33 6.85 4.26 -0.03
CA SER A 33 7.84 5.31 0.20
C SER A 33 7.57 6.43 -0.80
N GLY A 34 7.53 7.67 -0.30
CA GLY A 34 7.23 8.88 -1.06
C GLY A 34 7.85 8.85 -2.46
N PHE A 35 7.00 8.88 -3.46
CA PHE A 35 7.38 8.69 -4.85
C PHE A 35 7.98 10.00 -5.39
N VAL A 36 9.30 10.16 -5.24
CA VAL A 36 10.06 11.23 -5.87
C VAL A 36 10.50 10.77 -7.26
N GLY A 37 9.77 11.20 -8.29
CA GLY A 37 10.17 11.10 -9.69
C GLY A 37 9.20 10.32 -10.58
N ASN A 38 8.67 11.00 -11.60
CA ASN A 38 7.97 10.44 -12.76
C ASN A 38 6.98 9.29 -12.48
N VAL A 39 6.30 9.35 -11.35
CA VAL A 39 5.34 8.32 -10.94
C VAL A 39 3.98 8.65 -11.50
N ASN A 40 3.32 7.63 -12.03
CA ASN A 40 1.93 7.70 -12.42
C ASN A 40 1.07 7.29 -11.23
N ASP A 41 -0.03 8.01 -11.04
CA ASP A 41 -1.02 7.70 -10.05
C ASP A 41 -1.61 6.30 -10.30
N PRO A 42 -1.62 5.40 -9.30
CA PRO A 42 -2.09 4.03 -9.49
C PRO A 42 -3.58 3.92 -9.85
N VAL A 43 -4.38 4.95 -9.54
CA VAL A 43 -5.83 4.93 -9.79
C VAL A 43 -6.12 5.44 -11.20
N THR A 44 -5.62 6.61 -11.53
CA THR A 44 -5.92 7.29 -12.81
C THR A 44 -4.93 6.96 -13.93
N GLY A 45 -3.74 6.46 -13.59
CA GLY A 45 -2.62 6.30 -14.50
C GLY A 45 -1.97 7.62 -14.93
N TRP A 46 -2.36 8.75 -14.34
CA TRP A 46 -1.88 10.08 -14.73
C TRP A 46 -0.62 10.48 -13.97
N ARG A 47 0.19 11.35 -14.54
CA ARG A 47 1.47 11.73 -13.95
C ARG A 47 1.27 12.52 -12.66
N CYS A 48 1.91 12.09 -11.58
CA CYS A 48 1.95 12.82 -10.32
C CYS A 48 2.84 14.04 -10.45
N VAL A 49 2.30 15.18 -10.00
CA VAL A 49 3.02 16.46 -9.94
C VAL A 49 3.61 16.66 -8.54
N THR A 50 2.92 16.16 -7.51
CA THR A 50 3.40 16.17 -6.12
C THR A 50 3.96 14.80 -5.71
N PRO A 51 4.88 14.74 -4.73
CA PRO A 51 5.45 13.48 -4.24
C PRO A 51 4.42 12.50 -3.65
N PHE A 52 3.29 13.03 -3.19
CA PHE A 52 2.18 12.26 -2.61
C PHE A 52 1.06 11.94 -3.63
N CYS A 53 1.22 12.32 -4.91
CA CYS A 53 0.22 12.09 -5.96
C CYS A 53 -1.17 12.69 -5.69
N ASP A 54 -1.30 13.65 -4.75
CA ASP A 54 -2.56 14.38 -4.52
C ASP A 54 -2.90 15.31 -5.69
N THR A 55 -1.88 15.81 -6.38
CA THR A 55 -2.04 16.61 -7.60
C THR A 55 -1.45 15.85 -8.77
N ILE A 56 -2.27 15.63 -9.79
CA ILE A 56 -1.94 14.89 -11.00
C ILE A 56 -2.12 15.77 -12.23
N ARG A 57 -1.34 15.51 -13.28
CA ARG A 57 -1.43 16.20 -14.55
C ARG A 57 -2.22 15.37 -15.53
N MET A 58 -3.36 15.91 -15.97
CA MET A 58 -4.21 15.27 -16.95
C MET A 58 -3.45 15.14 -18.29
N PRO A 59 -3.51 13.97 -18.94
CA PRO A 59 -2.88 13.79 -20.24
C PRO A 59 -3.56 14.65 -21.30
N ARG A 60 -2.79 15.09 -22.30
CA ARG A 60 -3.21 15.90 -23.47
C ARG A 60 -3.59 17.36 -23.21
N THR A 61 -4.28 17.67 -22.11
CA THR A 61 -4.73 19.04 -21.79
C THR A 61 -3.80 19.77 -20.82
N ASP A 62 -2.88 19.04 -20.18
CA ASP A 62 -1.97 19.57 -19.16
C ASP A 62 -2.64 20.24 -17.96
N CYS A 63 -3.93 19.97 -17.76
CA CYS A 63 -4.68 20.40 -16.60
C CYS A 63 -4.11 19.79 -15.33
N LEU A 64 -4.07 20.59 -14.27
CA LEU A 64 -3.72 20.11 -12.94
C LEU A 64 -5.00 19.70 -12.22
N CYS A 65 -5.09 18.43 -11.85
CA CYS A 65 -6.23 17.88 -11.13
C CYS A 65 -5.81 17.52 -9.71
N GLN A 66 -6.51 18.06 -8.73
CA GLN A 66 -6.35 17.72 -7.33
C GLN A 66 -7.35 16.63 -6.95
N LYS A 67 -6.86 15.60 -6.25
CA LYS A 67 -7.70 14.56 -5.65
C LYS A 67 -8.37 15.11 -4.40
N LEU A 68 -9.70 15.09 -4.38
CA LEU A 68 -10.47 15.46 -3.19
C LEU A 68 -10.56 14.30 -2.19
N ASN A 69 -10.37 13.07 -2.66
CA ASN A 69 -10.32 11.84 -1.86
C ASN A 69 -9.08 11.00 -2.22
N PRO A 70 -7.87 11.39 -1.78
CA PRO A 70 -6.61 10.75 -2.20
C PRO A 70 -6.49 9.27 -1.79
N THR A 71 -7.25 8.83 -0.79
CA THR A 71 -7.28 7.44 -0.32
C THR A 71 -8.17 6.52 -1.16
N GLU A 72 -9.01 7.07 -2.04
CA GLU A 72 -9.89 6.28 -2.90
C GLU A 72 -9.08 5.53 -3.96
N LYS A 73 -9.38 4.24 -4.12
CA LYS A 73 -8.68 3.35 -5.05
C LYS A 73 -9.50 3.06 -6.31
N SER A 74 -10.78 3.40 -6.31
CA SER A 74 -11.67 3.20 -7.45
C SER A 74 -11.81 4.47 -8.29
N LEU A 75 -11.53 4.37 -9.59
CA LEU A 75 -11.70 5.45 -10.56
C LEU A 75 -13.11 6.06 -10.55
N SER A 76 -14.15 5.22 -10.47
CA SER A 76 -15.55 5.67 -10.52
C SER A 76 -16.00 6.46 -9.28
N ARG A 77 -15.25 6.35 -8.17
CA ARG A 77 -15.53 7.09 -6.93
C ARG A 77 -14.50 8.18 -6.66
N LEU A 78 -13.44 8.24 -7.46
CA LEU A 78 -12.40 9.24 -7.34
C LEU A 78 -12.97 10.60 -7.75
N ARG A 79 -12.86 11.56 -6.84
CA ARG A 79 -13.27 12.94 -7.03
C ARG A 79 -12.06 13.78 -7.36
N LEU A 80 -12.11 14.41 -8.52
CA LEU A 80 -11.06 15.26 -9.03
C LEU A 80 -11.57 16.68 -9.20
N GLN A 81 -10.79 17.65 -8.76
CA GLN A 81 -10.98 19.06 -9.06
C GLN A 81 -9.87 19.51 -10.00
N CYS A 82 -10.21 19.79 -11.26
CA CYS A 82 -9.23 20.16 -12.28
C CYS A 82 -9.24 21.65 -12.56
N VAL A 83 -8.05 22.23 -12.69
CA VAL A 83 -7.83 23.63 -13.07
C VAL A 83 -6.87 23.72 -14.25
N PRO A 84 -7.08 24.69 -15.16
CA PRO A 84 -6.20 24.86 -16.30
C PRO A 84 -4.82 25.36 -15.86
N PRO A 85 -3.73 24.95 -16.54
CA PRO A 85 -2.36 25.30 -16.16
C PRO A 85 -2.04 26.78 -16.37
N ARG A 86 -2.82 27.45 -17.23
CA ARG A 86 -2.85 28.91 -17.37
C ARG A 86 -4.28 29.38 -17.11
N ARG A 87 -4.46 30.64 -16.67
CA ARG A 87 -5.77 31.31 -16.60
C ARG A 87 -6.32 31.59 -18.02
N ASP A 88 -6.30 30.58 -18.88
CA ASP A 88 -6.96 30.64 -20.17
C ASP A 88 -8.34 30.00 -20.02
N PRO A 89 -9.42 30.79 -20.05
CA PRO A 89 -10.78 30.28 -19.87
C PRO A 89 -11.25 29.42 -21.04
N GLN A 90 -10.52 29.34 -22.17
CA GLN A 90 -10.90 28.50 -23.31
C GLN A 90 -10.41 27.06 -23.18
N ASN A 91 -9.40 26.81 -22.33
CA ASN A 91 -8.97 25.44 -21.99
C ASN A 91 -9.86 24.87 -20.87
N ALA A 92 -11.06 24.43 -21.23
CA ALA A 92 -11.91 23.69 -20.33
C ALA A 92 -11.24 22.35 -19.97
N CYS A 93 -10.89 22.16 -18.70
CA CYS A 93 -10.39 20.89 -18.16
C CYS A 93 -11.53 19.89 -18.04
N ALA A 94 -12.00 19.37 -19.17
CA ALA A 94 -13.02 18.34 -19.20
C ALA A 94 -12.43 17.01 -18.75
N LEU A 95 -12.96 16.46 -17.67
CA LEU A 95 -12.59 15.12 -17.22
C LEU A 95 -13.03 14.06 -18.26
N PRO A 96 -12.22 13.02 -18.51
CA PRO A 96 -12.64 11.90 -19.34
C PRO A 96 -13.86 11.17 -18.75
N ARG A 97 -14.57 10.41 -19.59
CA ARG A 97 -15.69 9.58 -19.14
C ARG A 97 -15.21 8.54 -18.12
N GLY A 98 -15.98 8.34 -17.05
CA GLY A 98 -15.65 7.40 -15.96
C GLY A 98 -15.00 8.03 -14.73
N PHE A 99 -14.75 9.34 -14.78
CA PHE A 99 -14.30 10.15 -13.65
C PHE A 99 -15.46 10.98 -13.09
N GLY A 100 -15.50 11.15 -11.77
CA GLY A 100 -16.55 11.90 -11.08
C GLY A 100 -17.66 10.98 -10.55
N GLY A 101 -17.79 10.96 -9.23
CA GLY A 101 -18.87 10.31 -8.49
C GLY A 101 -19.49 11.24 -7.46
#